data_AF-A0AA86RYM2-F1
#
_entry.id   AF-A0AA86RYM2-F1
#
_cell.length_a   1.000
_cell.length_b   1.000
_cell.length_c   1.000
_cell.angle_alpha   90.00
_cell.angle_beta   90.00
_cell.angle_gamma   90.00
#
_symmetry.space_group_name_H-M   'P 1'
#
loop_
_entity.id
_entity.type
_entity.pdbx_description
1 polymer ?
#
loop_
_entity_poly.entity_id
_entity_poly.type
_entity_poly.pdbx_seq_one_letter_code
_entity_poly.pdbx_strand_id
1 'polypeptide(L)'
;MSEEFEIFGWDMTKTKATIIFICILLLVTSLIRLLYSGSKFSKFLPESALLVLIGIVVGFIISAFNTSTASDLQKYLSFSPDVFIYIFVPFIIFDATYFLNKTAFFHNFLDIVTFAIIGTLISTVVVGIFLIISKSHITTPFSSSEFLTYSALVSAVDPVAVIAIMESMHVNEDIFNICFGESTLNDGVAIVLFNLFKSIDSLEQNGSTLGEIFGLGLAKFTVSVLGAIILGTVVTFTFCLITRISHRISNLEPILFVVCALICYVLADALLFSGVISVMTSALVLLRYAEFNLNKQSVVSFQTVVHAIAQCFESILFVDMGLQIAFVSKKQRDLDTFFSIMVIPYTLIARMLGIWVQCFFLNMRRAKVGQKLTWRDQLVLIMCGLRGGIAFALANAWKLDPVKENQVRFATSLLVVFTIFVYGLGMKPLLTKLKIKLELKQETGYDYACKTLAKPVVFTNNFITQILGKKNRFEIFLAKMDSMLQHVFLKNRLPLDRELQDSVEQLQQIYIDAVKKQTFGESQERKQSLIKQQAQKEIEKNEPKESIQSILARALQKSYKMENDETEGLLNVANGDE
;
A
#
# COMPACT_ATOMS: atom_id res chain seq x y z
N MET A 1 -50.32 -29.42 -24.04
CA MET A 1 -49.87 -30.10 -22.82
C MET A 1 -50.12 -29.14 -21.68
N SER A 2 -51.02 -29.52 -20.78
CA SER A 2 -51.28 -28.82 -19.52
C SER A 2 -49.99 -28.71 -18.72
N GLU A 3 -49.56 -27.50 -18.37
CA GLU A 3 -48.62 -27.30 -17.27
C GLU A 3 -49.31 -27.84 -16.02
N GLU A 4 -48.90 -29.02 -15.55
CA GLU A 4 -49.35 -29.55 -14.26
C GLU A 4 -48.93 -28.54 -13.19
N PHE A 5 -49.90 -28.06 -12.44
CA PHE A 5 -49.69 -27.18 -11.30
C PHE A 5 -48.97 -28.00 -10.21
N GLU A 6 -47.64 -27.99 -10.20
CA GLU A 6 -46.87 -28.66 -9.15
C GLU A 6 -47.16 -27.99 -7.80
N ILE A 7 -47.92 -28.67 -6.93
CA ILE A 7 -48.28 -28.19 -5.59
C ILE A 7 -47.03 -28.16 -4.67
N PHE A 8 -46.06 -29.04 -4.94
CA PHE A 8 -44.77 -29.10 -4.25
C PHE A 8 -43.74 -29.75 -5.19
N GLY A 9 -42.71 -29.00 -5.59
CA GLY A 9 -41.67 -29.44 -6.53
C GLY A 9 -40.38 -28.65 -6.34
N TRP A 10 -39.25 -29.21 -6.78
CA TRP A 10 -37.94 -28.54 -6.75
C TRP A 10 -37.63 -27.95 -8.14
N ASP A 11 -38.14 -26.75 -8.41
CA ASP A 11 -37.72 -25.97 -9.59
C ASP A 11 -36.34 -25.35 -9.34
N MET A 12 -35.30 -26.10 -9.72
CA MET A 12 -33.90 -25.69 -9.63
C MET A 12 -33.42 -25.06 -10.94
N THR A 13 -33.57 -23.74 -11.03
CA THR A 13 -32.92 -22.95 -12.08
C THR A 13 -31.43 -22.76 -11.79
N LYS A 14 -30.63 -22.51 -12.84
CA LYS A 14 -29.19 -22.21 -12.72
C LYS A 14 -28.90 -21.15 -11.65
N THR A 15 -29.68 -20.09 -11.62
CA THR A 15 -29.52 -18.98 -10.66
C THR A 15 -29.80 -19.43 -9.23
N LYS A 16 -30.86 -20.22 -9.01
CA LYS A 16 -31.21 -20.75 -7.68
C LYS A 16 -30.10 -21.67 -7.16
N ALA A 17 -29.56 -22.55 -8.01
CA ALA A 17 -28.47 -23.46 -7.66
C ALA A 17 -27.19 -22.70 -7.26
N THR A 18 -26.80 -21.66 -8.01
CA THR A 18 -25.64 -20.82 -7.68
C THR A 18 -25.84 -20.05 -6.38
N ILE A 19 -27.03 -19.50 -6.13
CA ILE A 19 -27.33 -18.80 -4.86
C ILE A 19 -27.24 -19.78 -3.68
N ILE A 20 -27.87 -20.95 -3.79
CA ILE A 20 -27.83 -21.97 -2.74
C ILE A 20 -26.39 -22.40 -2.46
N PHE A 21 -25.58 -22.56 -3.51
CA PHE A 21 -24.16 -22.85 -3.34
C PHE A 21 -23.42 -21.75 -2.59
N ILE A 22 -23.60 -20.47 -2.97
CA ILE A 22 -22.99 -19.33 -2.27
C ILE A 22 -23.42 -19.31 -0.79
N CYS A 23 -24.70 -19.54 -0.50
CA CYS A 23 -25.21 -19.59 0.87
C CYS A 23 -24.59 -20.75 1.67
N ILE A 24 -24.50 -21.94 1.08
CA ILE A 24 -23.84 -23.09 1.71
C ILE A 24 -22.36 -22.78 1.94
N LEU A 25 -21.70 -22.18 0.97
CA LEU A 25 -20.28 -21.80 1.04
C LEU A 25 -20.03 -20.79 2.16
N LEU A 26 -20.86 -19.75 2.27
CA LEU A 26 -20.80 -18.76 3.34
C LEU A 26 -21.11 -19.38 4.71
N LEU A 27 -22.06 -20.31 4.78
CA LEU A 27 -22.40 -20.99 6.03
C LEU A 27 -21.27 -21.92 6.47
N VAL A 28 -20.69 -22.69 5.55
CA VAL A 28 -19.57 -23.58 5.80
C VAL A 28 -18.34 -22.79 6.24
N THR A 29 -17.96 -21.74 5.52
CA THR A 29 -16.85 -20.84 5.89
C THR A 29 -17.07 -20.19 7.26
N SER A 30 -18.29 -19.72 7.55
CA SER A 30 -18.64 -19.17 8.87
C SER A 30 -18.55 -20.20 9.99
N LEU A 31 -19.03 -21.43 9.74
CA LEU A 31 -18.97 -22.53 10.71
C LEU A 31 -17.52 -22.95 10.96
N ILE A 32 -16.71 -23.02 9.91
CA ILE A 32 -15.28 -23.30 10.00
C ILE A 32 -14.60 -22.26 10.88
N ARG A 33 -14.87 -20.97 10.66
CA ARG A 33 -14.32 -19.90 11.52
C ARG A 33 -14.72 -20.04 12.98
N LEU A 34 -15.99 -20.36 13.24
CA LEU A 34 -16.48 -20.57 14.61
C LEU A 34 -15.75 -21.73 15.30
N LEU A 35 -15.62 -22.87 14.60
CA LEU A 35 -14.91 -24.05 15.09
C LEU A 35 -13.40 -23.79 15.23
N TYR A 36 -12.82 -23.07 14.28
CA TYR A 36 -11.40 -22.74 14.23
C TYR A 36 -11.00 -21.83 15.40
N SER A 37 -11.81 -20.80 15.69
CA SER A 37 -11.61 -19.86 16.82
C SER A 37 -11.53 -20.57 18.18
N GLY A 38 -12.32 -21.64 18.37
CA GLY A 38 -12.31 -22.45 19.59
C GLY A 38 -11.24 -23.55 19.66
N SER A 39 -10.52 -23.81 18.56
CA SER A 39 -9.66 -25.01 18.44
C SER A 39 -8.17 -24.73 18.65
N LYS A 40 -7.41 -25.76 19.08
CA LYS A 40 -5.94 -25.72 19.10
C LYS A 40 -5.33 -25.70 17.70
N PHE A 41 -6.10 -26.02 16.65
CA PHE A 41 -5.63 -26.03 15.25
C PHE A 41 -5.29 -24.62 14.75
N SER A 42 -5.90 -23.59 15.32
CA SER A 42 -5.57 -22.18 15.02
C SER A 42 -4.11 -21.80 15.29
N LYS A 43 -3.42 -22.61 16.10
CA LYS A 43 -2.00 -22.39 16.36
C LYS A 43 -1.10 -22.85 15.21
N PHE A 44 -1.52 -23.82 14.42
CA PHE A 44 -0.66 -24.50 13.45
C PHE A 44 -1.02 -24.24 11.99
N LEU A 45 -2.30 -24.12 11.65
CA LEU A 45 -2.75 -24.01 10.26
C LEU A 45 -3.39 -22.64 10.03
N PRO A 46 -2.92 -21.80 9.08
CA PRO A 46 -3.60 -20.56 8.70
C PRO A 46 -5.02 -20.83 8.19
N GLU A 47 -5.93 -19.90 8.42
CA GLU A 47 -7.32 -20.00 7.99
C GLU A 47 -7.44 -20.20 6.47
N SER A 48 -6.68 -19.43 5.68
CA SER A 48 -6.65 -19.53 4.21
C SER A 48 -6.29 -20.94 3.73
N ALA A 49 -5.32 -21.60 4.39
CA ALA A 49 -4.92 -22.96 4.04
C ALA A 49 -6.01 -23.99 4.35
N LEU A 50 -6.77 -23.79 5.44
CA LEU A 50 -7.92 -24.63 5.78
C LEU A 50 -9.02 -24.52 4.72
N LEU A 51 -9.31 -23.29 4.28
CA LEU A 51 -10.34 -23.03 3.27
C LEU A 51 -9.98 -23.64 1.92
N VAL A 52 -8.72 -23.51 1.48
CA VAL A 52 -8.23 -24.19 0.27
C VAL A 52 -8.35 -25.70 0.39
N LEU A 53 -7.95 -26.30 1.52
CA LEU A 53 -8.06 -27.75 1.75
C LEU A 53 -9.51 -28.23 1.63
N ILE A 54 -10.45 -27.47 2.20
CA ILE A 54 -11.88 -27.79 2.14
C ILE A 54 -12.39 -27.68 0.71
N GLY A 55 -12.00 -26.63 -0.03
CA GLY A 55 -12.30 -26.51 -1.45
C GLY A 55 -11.78 -27.70 -2.26
N ILE A 56 -10.56 -28.16 -2.01
CA ILE A 56 -9.97 -29.33 -2.65
C ILE A 56 -10.79 -30.59 -2.35
N VAL A 57 -11.10 -30.85 -1.07
CA VAL A 57 -11.88 -32.02 -0.64
C VAL A 57 -13.27 -32.02 -1.27
N VAL A 58 -13.98 -30.90 -1.20
CA VAL A 58 -15.31 -30.74 -1.81
C VAL A 58 -15.22 -30.93 -3.33
N GLY A 59 -14.20 -30.35 -3.96
CA GLY A 59 -13.97 -30.47 -5.40
C GLY A 59 -13.70 -31.91 -5.83
N PHE A 60 -12.90 -32.67 -5.06
CA PHE A 60 -12.67 -34.09 -5.31
C PHE A 60 -13.92 -34.93 -5.11
N ILE A 61 -14.72 -34.66 -4.07
CA ILE A 61 -15.99 -35.34 -3.84
C ILE A 61 -16.91 -35.14 -5.05
N ILE A 62 -17.08 -33.90 -5.51
CA ILE A 62 -17.89 -33.57 -6.69
C ILE A 62 -17.32 -34.24 -7.95
N SER A 63 -16.01 -34.21 -8.11
CA SER A 63 -15.30 -34.82 -9.23
C SER A 63 -15.43 -36.34 -9.25
N ALA A 64 -15.51 -36.99 -8.08
CA ALA A 64 -15.68 -38.43 -7.94
C ALA A 64 -17.08 -38.93 -8.33
N PHE A 65 -18.10 -38.07 -8.21
CA PHE A 65 -19.44 -38.37 -8.76
C PHE A 65 -19.37 -38.28 -10.29
N ASN A 66 -19.21 -39.42 -10.96
CA ASN A 66 -19.16 -39.55 -12.44
C ASN A 66 -20.56 -39.45 -13.09
N THR A 67 -21.35 -38.44 -12.73
CA THR A 67 -22.66 -38.19 -13.34
C THR A 67 -22.63 -36.95 -14.23
N SER A 68 -23.49 -36.89 -15.24
CA SER A 68 -23.73 -35.68 -16.07
C SER A 68 -24.00 -34.46 -15.18
N THR A 69 -24.64 -34.70 -14.03
CA THR A 69 -24.89 -33.74 -12.96
C THR A 69 -23.61 -33.10 -12.41
N ALA A 70 -22.49 -33.81 -12.30
CA ALA A 70 -21.24 -33.25 -11.79
C ALA A 70 -20.59 -32.26 -12.76
N SER A 71 -20.72 -32.48 -14.08
CA SER A 71 -20.25 -31.51 -15.08
C SER A 71 -21.09 -30.23 -15.13
N ASP A 72 -22.39 -30.35 -14.84
CA ASP A 72 -23.28 -29.20 -14.70
C ASP A 72 -23.03 -28.48 -13.38
N LEU A 73 -22.88 -29.22 -12.28
CA LEU A 73 -22.47 -28.69 -10.97
C LEU A 73 -21.14 -27.93 -11.08
N GLN A 74 -20.13 -28.49 -11.76
CA GLN A 74 -18.85 -27.82 -11.98
C GLN A 74 -19.02 -26.45 -12.67
N LYS A 75 -19.90 -26.34 -13.66
CA LYS A 75 -20.23 -25.06 -14.32
C LYS A 75 -21.02 -24.11 -13.42
N TYR A 76 -21.78 -24.62 -12.45
CA TYR A 76 -22.53 -23.82 -11.48
C TYR A 76 -21.68 -23.36 -10.29
N LEU A 77 -20.62 -24.10 -9.99
CA LEU A 77 -19.74 -23.92 -8.83
C LEU A 77 -18.49 -23.11 -9.13
N SER A 78 -18.08 -23.01 -10.40
CA SER A 78 -16.94 -22.19 -10.81
C SER A 78 -17.42 -20.74 -10.97
N PHE A 79 -16.89 -19.81 -10.18
CA PHE A 79 -17.18 -18.40 -10.37
C PHE A 79 -16.61 -17.91 -11.71
N SER A 80 -17.30 -16.98 -12.37
CA SER A 80 -16.70 -16.33 -13.53
C SER A 80 -15.49 -15.50 -13.08
N PRO A 81 -14.39 -15.50 -13.86
CA PRO A 81 -13.25 -14.62 -13.58
C PRO A 81 -13.64 -13.16 -13.42
N ASP A 82 -14.68 -12.71 -14.14
CA ASP A 82 -15.19 -11.35 -14.08
C ASP A 82 -15.79 -11.01 -12.70
N VAL A 83 -16.55 -11.92 -12.09
CA VAL A 83 -17.09 -11.70 -10.73
C VAL A 83 -15.95 -11.53 -9.72
N PHE A 84 -14.91 -12.36 -9.86
CA PHE A 84 -13.72 -12.24 -9.02
C PHE A 84 -13.03 -10.88 -9.17
N ILE A 85 -12.74 -10.49 -10.41
CA ILE A 85 -11.99 -9.27 -10.73
C ILE A 85 -12.80 -8.00 -10.39
N TYR A 86 -14.09 -7.96 -10.71
CA TYR A 86 -14.90 -6.73 -10.58
C TYR A 86 -15.66 -6.59 -9.27
N ILE A 87 -15.84 -7.68 -8.51
CA ILE A 87 -16.58 -7.64 -7.24
C ILE A 87 -15.65 -7.94 -6.06
N PHE A 88 -14.86 -9.02 -6.09
CA PHE A 88 -14.13 -9.44 -4.88
C PHE A 88 -12.87 -8.60 -4.66
N VAL A 89 -12.03 -8.49 -5.69
CA VAL A 89 -10.75 -7.77 -5.65
C VAL A 89 -10.88 -6.32 -5.14
N PRO A 90 -11.86 -5.50 -5.58
CA PRO A 90 -12.03 -4.13 -5.10
C PRO A 90 -12.21 -4.05 -3.58
N PHE A 91 -13.04 -4.90 -2.98
CA PHE A 91 -13.32 -4.83 -1.55
C PHE A 91 -12.15 -5.34 -0.70
N ILE A 92 -11.45 -6.37 -1.16
CA ILE A 92 -10.27 -6.92 -0.47
C ILE A 92 -9.16 -5.85 -0.42
N ILE A 93 -8.84 -5.23 -1.55
CA ILE A 93 -7.82 -4.17 -1.62
C ILE A 93 -8.25 -2.95 -0.82
N PHE A 94 -9.53 -2.58 -0.92
CA PHE A 94 -10.06 -1.42 -0.22
C PHE A 94 -9.96 -1.59 1.31
N ASP A 95 -10.38 -2.75 1.85
CA ASP A 95 -10.27 -3.07 3.28
C ASP A 95 -8.82 -2.98 3.75
N ALA A 96 -7.94 -3.72 3.08
CA ALA A 96 -6.54 -3.79 3.47
C ALA A 96 -5.82 -2.43 3.37
N THR A 97 -6.18 -1.59 2.40
CA THR A 97 -5.62 -0.23 2.28
C THR A 97 -6.18 0.71 3.34
N TYR A 98 -7.47 0.61 3.66
CA TYR A 98 -8.13 1.52 4.59
C TYR A 98 -7.59 1.37 6.03
N PHE A 99 -7.26 0.14 6.45
CA PHE A 99 -6.70 -0.15 7.78
C PHE A 99 -5.17 -0.03 7.89
N LEU A 100 -4.51 0.37 6.80
CA LEU A 100 -3.06 0.42 6.73
C LEU A 100 -2.45 1.64 7.44
N ASN A 101 -1.28 1.47 8.07
CA ASN A 101 -0.52 2.59 8.63
C ASN A 101 0.11 3.44 7.51
N LYS A 102 -0.62 4.46 7.07
CA LYS A 102 -0.22 5.38 6.00
C LYS A 102 1.15 6.05 6.21
N THR A 103 1.52 6.37 7.44
CA THR A 103 2.79 7.06 7.71
C THR A 103 3.96 6.14 7.40
N ALA A 104 3.90 4.90 7.89
CA ALA A 104 4.91 3.89 7.64
C ALA A 104 4.91 3.44 6.16
N PHE A 105 3.75 3.40 5.50
CA PHE A 105 3.64 3.14 4.06
C PHE A 105 4.38 4.17 3.21
N PHE A 106 4.08 5.46 3.40
CA PHE A 106 4.70 6.52 2.62
C PHE A 106 6.18 6.69 2.95
N HIS A 107 6.60 6.39 4.19
CA HIS A 107 8.02 6.31 4.52
C HIS A 107 8.75 5.23 3.69
N ASN A 108 8.12 4.07 3.49
CA ASN A 108 8.69 2.95 2.74
C ASN A 108 8.31 2.96 1.24
N PHE A 109 7.69 4.03 0.72
CA PHE A 109 7.13 4.07 -0.63
C PHE A 109 8.14 3.76 -1.74
N LEU A 110 9.37 4.28 -1.63
CA LEU A 110 10.43 3.99 -2.62
C LEU A 110 10.80 2.50 -2.63
N ASP A 111 10.85 1.88 -1.45
CA ASP A 111 11.17 0.46 -1.33
C ASP A 111 10.04 -0.37 -1.93
N ILE A 112 8.78 -0.03 -1.62
CA ILE A 112 7.57 -0.64 -2.18
C ILE A 112 7.58 -0.59 -3.72
N VAL A 113 7.79 0.60 -4.31
CA VAL A 113 7.83 0.77 -5.77
C VAL A 113 8.99 -0.01 -6.39
N THR A 114 10.15 -0.04 -5.73
CA THR A 114 11.32 -0.81 -6.18
C THR A 114 10.99 -2.30 -6.20
N PHE A 115 10.42 -2.86 -5.12
CA PHE A 115 10.03 -4.26 -5.08
C PHE A 115 8.94 -4.58 -6.09
N ALA A 116 7.90 -3.76 -6.20
CA ALA A 116 6.78 -3.97 -7.10
C ALA A 116 7.18 -3.95 -8.59
N ILE A 117 7.98 -2.96 -9.03
CA ILE A 117 8.31 -2.81 -10.46
C ILE A 117 9.56 -3.61 -10.82
N ILE A 118 10.67 -3.40 -10.12
CA ILE A 118 11.94 -4.07 -10.46
C ILE A 118 11.86 -5.55 -10.06
N GLY A 119 11.14 -5.90 -8.99
CA GLY A 119 11.07 -7.27 -8.50
C GLY A 119 10.24 -8.15 -9.41
N THR A 120 9.12 -7.64 -9.92
CA THR A 120 8.32 -8.33 -10.94
C THR A 120 9.06 -8.48 -12.25
N LEU A 121 9.78 -7.44 -12.70
CA LEU A 121 10.59 -7.52 -13.91
C LEU A 121 11.68 -8.59 -13.78
N ILE A 122 12.43 -8.59 -12.68
CA ILE A 122 13.44 -9.63 -12.42
C ILE A 122 12.77 -11.01 -12.34
N SER A 123 11.67 -11.15 -11.61
CA SER A 123 10.95 -12.42 -11.49
C SER A 123 10.49 -12.93 -12.87
N THR A 124 9.95 -12.04 -13.70
CA THR A 124 9.45 -12.37 -15.03
C THR A 124 10.58 -12.78 -15.98
N VAL A 125 11.70 -12.06 -15.97
CA VAL A 125 12.84 -12.38 -16.83
C VAL A 125 13.51 -13.69 -16.39
N VAL A 126 13.76 -13.87 -15.09
CA VAL A 126 14.46 -15.05 -14.57
C VAL A 126 13.65 -16.32 -14.77
N VAL A 127 12.36 -16.33 -14.42
CA VAL A 127 11.50 -17.51 -14.63
C VAL A 127 11.33 -17.79 -16.13
N GLY A 128 11.18 -16.74 -16.95
CA GLY A 128 11.05 -16.88 -18.41
C GLY A 128 12.30 -17.50 -19.03
N ILE A 129 13.49 -17.02 -18.66
CA ILE A 129 14.76 -17.57 -19.13
C ILE A 129 14.92 -19.04 -18.71
N PHE A 130 14.60 -19.39 -17.46
CA PHE A 130 14.69 -20.79 -17.02
C PHE A 130 13.73 -21.72 -17.79
N LEU A 131 12.52 -21.26 -18.09
CA LEU A 131 11.58 -22.02 -18.92
C LEU A 131 12.08 -22.16 -20.37
N ILE A 132 12.62 -21.10 -20.96
CA ILE A 132 13.20 -21.11 -22.32
C ILE A 132 14.39 -22.07 -22.40
N ILE A 133 15.30 -22.04 -21.42
CA ILE A 133 16.45 -22.97 -21.36
C ILE A 133 15.96 -24.41 -21.24
N SER A 134 14.88 -24.63 -20.49
CA SER A 134 14.30 -25.96 -20.26
C SER A 134 13.40 -26.45 -21.39
N LYS A 135 13.26 -25.68 -22.48
CA LYS A 135 12.34 -25.96 -23.59
C LYS A 135 12.54 -27.34 -24.21
N SER A 136 13.78 -27.86 -24.25
CA SER A 136 14.08 -29.20 -24.78
C SER A 136 13.42 -30.34 -23.99
N HIS A 137 13.08 -30.11 -22.72
CA HIS A 137 12.46 -31.09 -21.83
C HIS A 137 10.95 -30.91 -21.69
N ILE A 138 10.41 -29.80 -22.21
CA ILE A 138 8.99 -29.47 -22.15
C ILE A 138 8.32 -30.04 -23.41
N THR A 139 7.38 -30.95 -23.23
CA THR A 139 6.65 -31.62 -24.32
C THR A 139 5.55 -30.75 -24.92
N THR A 140 5.04 -29.79 -24.13
CA THR A 140 4.03 -28.84 -24.62
C THR A 140 4.70 -27.78 -25.50
N PRO A 141 4.21 -27.53 -26.74
CA PRO A 141 4.90 -26.70 -27.71
C PRO A 141 4.70 -25.20 -27.43
N PHE A 142 5.29 -24.69 -26.35
CA PHE A 142 5.26 -23.27 -26.02
C PHE A 142 6.29 -22.46 -26.84
N SER A 143 5.88 -21.28 -27.30
CA SER A 143 6.79 -20.27 -27.86
C SER A 143 7.57 -19.56 -26.74
N SER A 144 8.65 -18.86 -27.11
CA SER A 144 9.45 -18.11 -26.13
C SER A 144 8.67 -16.95 -25.50
N SER A 145 7.81 -16.30 -26.29
CA SER A 145 6.86 -15.28 -25.84
C SER A 145 5.79 -15.86 -24.92
N GLU A 146 5.28 -17.06 -25.19
CA GLU A 146 4.36 -17.77 -24.29
C GLU A 146 5.03 -18.10 -22.95
N PHE A 147 6.31 -18.49 -22.93
CA PHE A 147 7.04 -18.67 -21.66
C PHE A 147 7.22 -17.37 -20.89
N LEU A 148 7.52 -16.25 -21.56
CA LEU A 148 7.60 -14.93 -20.91
C LEU A 148 6.24 -14.43 -20.43
N THR A 149 5.17 -14.71 -21.18
CA THR A 149 3.78 -14.42 -20.80
C THR A 149 3.38 -15.23 -19.58
N TYR A 150 3.72 -16.53 -19.56
CA TYR A 150 3.55 -17.39 -18.40
C TYR A 150 4.36 -16.89 -17.20
N SER A 151 5.58 -16.46 -17.44
CA SER A 151 6.43 -15.90 -16.39
C SER A 151 5.86 -14.62 -15.78
N ALA A 152 5.26 -13.75 -16.61
CA ALA A 152 4.62 -12.52 -16.17
C ALA A 152 3.39 -12.79 -15.31
N LEU A 153 2.52 -13.75 -15.69
CA LEU A 153 1.32 -14.06 -14.88
C LEU A 153 1.68 -14.66 -13.52
N VAL A 154 2.70 -15.52 -13.45
CA VAL A 154 3.16 -16.07 -12.17
C VAL A 154 4.04 -15.10 -11.39
N SER A 155 4.37 -13.92 -11.92
CA SER A 155 5.15 -12.90 -11.21
C SER A 155 4.31 -12.08 -10.22
N ALA A 156 2.98 -12.11 -10.36
CA ALA A 156 2.05 -11.52 -9.40
C ALA A 156 2.15 -12.23 -8.04
N VAL A 157 2.21 -11.46 -6.96
CA VAL A 157 2.27 -11.96 -5.58
C VAL A 157 1.01 -11.53 -4.85
N ASP A 158 0.40 -12.45 -4.12
CA ASP A 158 -0.79 -12.20 -3.31
C ASP A 158 -0.41 -12.28 -1.82
N PRO A 159 -0.53 -11.18 -1.06
CA PRO A 159 -0.01 -11.16 0.29
C PRO A 159 -1.02 -11.67 1.32
N VAL A 160 -2.30 -11.86 0.95
CA VAL A 160 -3.44 -11.92 1.89
C VAL A 160 -3.20 -12.93 3.00
N ALA A 161 -2.84 -14.17 2.65
CA ALA A 161 -2.64 -15.23 3.64
C ALA A 161 -1.42 -14.99 4.56
N VAL A 162 -0.35 -14.37 4.07
CA VAL A 162 0.83 -14.05 4.89
C VAL A 162 0.59 -12.82 5.75
N ILE A 163 -0.09 -11.80 5.22
CA ILE A 163 -0.42 -10.56 5.92
C ILE A 163 -1.28 -10.85 7.14
N ALA A 164 -2.32 -11.69 7.01
CA ALA A 164 -3.14 -12.11 8.14
C ALA A 164 -2.30 -12.77 9.26
N ILE A 165 -1.30 -13.57 8.89
CA ILE A 165 -0.37 -14.19 9.86
C ILE A 165 0.54 -13.14 10.48
N MET A 166 1.11 -12.23 9.68
CA MET A 166 1.98 -11.15 10.15
C MET A 166 1.26 -10.19 11.10
N GLU A 167 0.00 -9.85 10.80
CA GLU A 167 -0.87 -9.03 11.65
C GLU A 167 -1.16 -9.76 12.97
N SER A 168 -1.56 -11.03 12.91
CA SER A 168 -1.79 -11.83 14.13
C SER A 168 -0.54 -11.95 15.02
N MET A 169 0.64 -11.96 14.40
CA MET A 169 1.92 -12.05 15.09
C MET A 169 2.51 -10.70 15.46
N HIS A 170 1.89 -9.58 15.04
CA HIS A 170 2.33 -8.22 15.31
C HIS A 170 3.74 -7.95 14.79
N VAL A 171 4.03 -8.33 13.55
CA VAL A 171 5.33 -8.07 12.91
C VAL A 171 5.49 -6.56 12.65
N ASN A 172 6.73 -6.06 12.70
CA ASN A 172 7.11 -4.68 12.38
C ASN A 172 6.34 -4.10 11.17
N GLU A 173 5.71 -2.93 11.37
CA GLU A 173 4.97 -2.17 10.37
C GLU A 173 5.78 -1.93 9.09
N ASP A 174 7.10 -1.74 9.17
CA ASP A 174 7.94 -1.53 7.98
C ASP A 174 7.87 -2.73 7.02
N ILE A 175 8.04 -3.95 7.53
CA ILE A 175 8.04 -5.16 6.71
C ILE A 175 6.62 -5.43 6.23
N PHE A 176 5.64 -5.26 7.10
CA PHE A 176 4.22 -5.39 6.76
C PHE A 176 3.84 -4.49 5.58
N ASN A 177 4.15 -3.20 5.66
CA ASN A 177 3.80 -2.22 4.63
C ASN A 177 4.57 -2.47 3.33
N ILE A 178 5.83 -2.89 3.40
CA ILE A 178 6.61 -3.27 2.21
C ILE A 178 5.96 -4.47 1.51
N CYS A 179 5.66 -5.54 2.25
CA CYS A 179 5.01 -6.73 1.73
C CYS A 179 3.64 -6.43 1.11
N PHE A 180 2.81 -5.64 1.81
CA PHE A 180 1.50 -5.23 1.32
C PHE A 180 1.61 -4.40 0.05
N GLY A 181 2.38 -3.31 0.09
CA GLY A 181 2.51 -2.40 -1.04
C GLY A 181 3.15 -3.05 -2.26
N GLU A 182 4.17 -3.90 -2.05
CA GLU A 182 4.75 -4.72 -3.12
C GLU A 182 3.65 -5.52 -3.82
N SER A 183 2.81 -6.20 -3.05
CA SER A 183 1.84 -7.14 -3.58
C SER A 183 0.71 -6.43 -4.32
N THR A 184 0.16 -5.36 -3.75
CA THR A 184 -0.88 -4.56 -4.39
C THR A 184 -0.40 -3.89 -5.69
N LEU A 185 0.82 -3.34 -5.71
CA LEU A 185 1.33 -2.67 -6.91
C LEU A 185 1.81 -3.65 -7.98
N ASN A 186 2.35 -4.81 -7.57
CA ASN A 186 2.88 -5.78 -8.52
C ASN A 186 1.80 -6.37 -9.41
N ASP A 187 0.56 -6.49 -8.94
CA ASP A 187 -0.54 -7.05 -9.72
C ASP A 187 -0.77 -6.24 -11.00
N GLY A 188 -0.75 -4.91 -10.87
CA GLY A 188 -0.82 -4.01 -12.02
C GLY A 188 0.36 -4.16 -12.97
N VAL A 189 1.58 -4.32 -12.43
CA VAL A 189 2.79 -4.53 -13.25
C VAL A 189 2.73 -5.87 -14.00
N ALA A 190 2.33 -6.94 -13.32
CA ALA A 190 2.21 -8.29 -13.87
C ALA A 190 1.18 -8.34 -15.01
N ILE A 191 0.02 -7.70 -14.86
CA ILE A 191 -1.00 -7.59 -15.91
C ILE A 191 -0.46 -6.85 -17.14
N VAL A 192 0.31 -5.77 -16.94
CA VAL A 192 0.90 -5.03 -18.06
C VAL A 192 1.96 -5.87 -18.77
N LEU A 193 2.85 -6.54 -18.02
CA LEU A 193 3.85 -7.45 -18.59
C LEU A 193 3.20 -8.63 -19.32
N PHE A 194 2.14 -9.21 -18.75
CA PHE A 194 1.37 -10.29 -19.37
C PHE A 194 0.81 -9.86 -20.73
N ASN A 195 0.15 -8.70 -20.78
CA ASN A 195 -0.40 -8.19 -22.04
C ASN A 195 0.69 -7.81 -23.04
N LEU A 196 1.83 -7.30 -22.56
CA LEU A 196 2.98 -6.95 -23.39
C LEU A 196 3.54 -8.21 -24.07
N PHE A 197 3.92 -9.24 -23.30
CA PHE A 197 4.51 -10.46 -23.84
C PHE A 197 3.52 -11.24 -24.71
N LYS A 198 2.23 -11.20 -24.38
CA LYS A 198 1.16 -11.77 -25.21
C LYS A 198 1.06 -11.08 -26.57
N SER A 199 1.32 -9.77 -26.67
CA SER A 199 1.23 -9.05 -27.94
C SER A 199 2.53 -9.09 -28.76
N ILE A 200 3.66 -9.57 -28.23
CA ILE A 200 4.94 -9.62 -28.95
C ILE A 200 4.81 -10.38 -30.28
N ASP A 201 4.22 -11.57 -30.28
CA ASP A 201 4.12 -12.38 -31.50
C ASP A 201 3.33 -11.66 -32.61
N SER A 202 2.31 -10.89 -32.23
CA SER A 202 1.54 -10.07 -33.18
C SER A 202 2.26 -8.80 -33.62
N LEU A 203 3.11 -8.23 -32.78
CA LEU A 203 3.84 -6.99 -33.05
C LEU A 203 5.12 -7.24 -33.87
N GLU A 204 5.80 -8.37 -33.64
CA GLU A 204 6.93 -8.81 -34.46
C GLU A 204 6.51 -9.09 -35.91
N GLN A 205 5.31 -9.66 -36.12
CA GLN A 205 4.74 -9.83 -37.46
C GLN A 205 4.48 -8.49 -38.18
N ASN A 206 4.26 -7.40 -37.42
CA ASN A 206 4.06 -6.06 -37.95
C ASN A 206 5.38 -5.28 -38.13
N GLY A 207 6.54 -5.92 -37.92
CA GLY A 207 7.86 -5.31 -38.12
C GLY A 207 8.28 -4.30 -37.04
N SER A 208 7.62 -4.27 -35.89
CA SER A 208 7.98 -3.38 -34.78
C SER A 208 9.30 -3.81 -34.12
N THR A 209 10.15 -2.84 -33.78
CA THR A 209 11.43 -3.13 -33.11
C THR A 209 11.20 -3.42 -31.63
N LEU A 210 12.01 -4.30 -31.00
CA LEU A 210 11.94 -4.60 -29.56
C LEU A 210 11.94 -3.34 -28.67
N GLY A 211 12.69 -2.29 -29.07
CA GLY A 211 12.71 -1.00 -28.38
C GLY A 211 11.37 -0.24 -28.42
N GLU A 212 10.64 -0.32 -29.54
CA GLU A 212 9.32 0.30 -29.69
C GLU A 212 8.27 -0.44 -28.85
N ILE A 213 8.34 -1.77 -28.82
CA ILE A 213 7.48 -2.62 -28.00
C ILE A 213 7.68 -2.30 -26.51
N PHE A 214 8.95 -2.19 -26.08
CA PHE A 214 9.27 -1.82 -24.70
C PHE A 214 8.82 -0.38 -24.37
N GLY A 215 9.04 0.57 -25.28
CA GLY A 215 8.58 1.95 -25.15
C GLY A 215 7.06 2.05 -25.01
N LEU A 216 6.31 1.29 -25.82
CA LEU A 216 4.85 1.21 -25.75
C LEU A 216 4.38 0.58 -24.43
N GLY A 217 5.04 -0.49 -23.97
CA GLY A 217 4.76 -1.11 -22.68
C GLY A 217 4.95 -0.15 -21.51
N LEU A 218 6.06 0.60 -21.50
CA LEU A 218 6.35 1.60 -20.48
C LEU A 218 5.36 2.78 -20.52
N ALA A 219 5.00 3.24 -21.72
CA ALA A 219 4.00 4.28 -21.91
C ALA A 219 2.64 3.81 -21.39
N LYS A 220 2.20 2.60 -21.76
CA LYS A 220 0.94 2.00 -21.29
C LYS A 220 0.93 1.86 -19.76
N PHE A 221 2.02 1.37 -19.16
CA PHE A 221 2.15 1.30 -17.70
C PHE A 221 2.01 2.68 -17.05
N THR A 222 2.77 3.65 -17.55
CA THR A 222 2.79 5.02 -16.99
C THR A 222 1.42 5.67 -17.07
N VAL A 223 0.75 5.59 -18.23
CA VAL A 223 -0.61 6.11 -18.42
C VAL A 223 -1.61 5.37 -17.53
N SER A 224 -1.49 4.05 -17.40
CA SER A 224 -2.38 3.24 -16.57
C SER A 224 -2.28 3.58 -15.08
N VAL A 225 -1.06 3.79 -14.57
CA VAL A 225 -0.82 4.16 -13.16
C VAL A 225 -1.25 5.60 -12.88
N LEU A 226 -0.80 6.56 -13.69
CA LEU A 226 -1.13 7.98 -13.48
C LEU A 226 -2.63 8.22 -13.68
N GLY A 227 -3.22 7.60 -14.71
CA GLY A 227 -4.66 7.64 -14.98
C GLY A 227 -5.46 7.08 -13.81
N ALA A 228 -5.05 5.94 -13.24
CA ALA A 228 -5.70 5.35 -12.07
C ALA A 228 -5.64 6.25 -10.82
N ILE A 229 -4.49 6.87 -10.54
CA ILE A 229 -4.33 7.79 -9.39
C ILE A 229 -5.23 9.02 -9.56
N ILE A 230 -5.21 9.65 -10.75
CA ILE A 230 -6.04 10.82 -11.04
C ILE A 230 -7.52 10.46 -10.93
N LEU A 231 -7.94 9.37 -11.57
CA LEU A 231 -9.33 8.94 -11.57
C LEU A 231 -9.82 8.59 -10.16
N GLY A 232 -9.06 7.77 -9.41
CA GLY A 232 -9.40 7.39 -8.04
C GLY A 232 -9.53 8.62 -7.13
N THR A 233 -8.65 9.61 -7.31
CA THR A 233 -8.71 10.88 -6.57
C THR A 233 -9.96 11.70 -6.93
N VAL A 234 -10.24 11.88 -8.23
CA VAL A 234 -11.39 12.68 -8.72
C VAL A 234 -12.72 12.07 -8.29
N VAL A 235 -12.88 10.75 -8.48
CA VAL A 235 -14.10 10.03 -8.07
C VAL A 235 -14.27 10.17 -6.56
N THR A 236 -13.24 9.91 -5.76
CA THR A 236 -13.34 9.97 -4.30
C THR A 236 -13.62 11.38 -3.79
N PHE A 237 -13.03 12.42 -4.39
CA PHE A 237 -13.36 13.80 -4.04
C PHE A 237 -14.80 14.16 -4.33
N THR A 238 -15.38 13.63 -5.41
CA THR A 238 -16.82 13.78 -5.68
C THR A 238 -17.66 13.18 -4.55
N PHE A 239 -17.29 11.97 -4.09
CA PHE A 239 -17.93 11.34 -2.93
C PHE A 239 -17.69 12.10 -1.61
N CYS A 240 -16.53 12.72 -1.42
CA CYS A 240 -16.25 13.59 -0.27
C CYS A 240 -17.19 14.81 -0.25
N LEU A 241 -17.49 15.40 -1.42
CA LEU A 241 -18.44 16.51 -1.54
C LEU A 241 -19.88 16.06 -1.26
N ILE A 242 -20.27 14.90 -1.79
CA ILE A 242 -21.60 14.32 -1.53
C ILE A 242 -21.79 14.06 -0.02
N THR A 243 -20.80 13.45 0.63
CA THR A 243 -20.87 13.17 2.08
C THR A 243 -20.85 14.43 2.94
N ARG A 244 -20.17 15.50 2.49
CA ARG A 244 -20.25 16.82 3.15
C ARG A 244 -21.69 17.36 3.19
N ILE A 245 -22.50 17.07 2.18
CA ILE A 245 -23.89 17.55 2.06
C ILE A 245 -24.89 16.58 2.74
N SER A 246 -24.61 15.27 2.74
CA SER A 246 -25.58 14.20 3.10
C SER A 246 -25.77 13.91 4.60
N HIS A 247 -25.25 14.77 5.50
CA HIS A 247 -25.20 14.58 6.97
C HIS A 247 -26.57 14.34 7.66
N ARG A 248 -27.70 14.41 6.96
CA ARG A 248 -29.02 14.16 7.54
C ARG A 248 -29.41 12.66 7.61
N ILE A 249 -28.65 11.75 6.98
CA ILE A 249 -29.01 10.32 6.90
C ILE A 249 -27.82 9.43 7.28
N SER A 250 -27.65 9.17 8.57
CA SER A 250 -26.53 8.37 9.13
C SER A 250 -26.38 6.97 8.51
N ASN A 251 -27.47 6.38 8.02
CA ASN A 251 -27.47 5.03 7.47
C ASN A 251 -26.97 4.94 6.01
N LEU A 252 -26.96 6.06 5.27
CA LEU A 252 -26.57 6.08 3.85
C LEU A 252 -25.05 6.25 3.67
N GLU A 253 -24.39 6.86 4.65
CA GLU A 253 -22.97 7.20 4.60
C GLU A 253 -22.05 5.97 4.37
N PRO A 254 -22.22 4.83 5.07
CA PRO A 254 -21.41 3.64 4.81
C PRO A 254 -21.59 3.07 3.41
N ILE A 255 -22.81 3.13 2.88
CA ILE A 255 -23.15 2.61 1.54
C ILE A 255 -22.43 3.42 0.46
N LEU A 256 -22.34 4.75 0.63
CA LEU A 256 -21.65 5.62 -0.32
C LEU A 256 -20.16 5.25 -0.46
N PHE A 257 -19.51 4.86 0.62
CA PHE A 257 -18.11 4.48 0.61
C PHE A 257 -17.89 3.12 -0.06
N VAL A 258 -18.76 2.15 0.21
CA VAL A 258 -18.79 0.83 -0.47
C VAL A 258 -18.97 1.00 -1.98
N VAL A 259 -19.90 1.87 -2.39
CA VAL A 259 -20.15 2.18 -3.82
C VAL A 259 -18.97 2.91 -4.45
N CYS A 260 -18.32 3.81 -3.71
CA CYS A 260 -17.14 4.54 -4.19
C CYS A 260 -16.02 3.57 -4.59
N ALA A 261 -15.75 2.55 -3.77
CA ALA A 261 -14.74 1.53 -4.07
C ALA A 261 -15.03 0.80 -5.39
N LEU A 262 -16.28 0.34 -5.59
CA LEU A 262 -16.68 -0.36 -6.81
C LEU A 262 -16.59 0.55 -8.06
N ILE A 263 -17.10 1.78 -7.97
CA ILE A 263 -17.07 2.72 -9.09
C ILE A 263 -15.62 3.05 -9.48
N CYS A 264 -14.74 3.29 -8.50
CA CYS A 264 -13.33 3.57 -8.78
C CYS A 264 -12.65 2.43 -9.53
N TYR A 265 -12.97 1.18 -9.20
CA TYR A 265 -12.40 0.02 -9.87
C TYR A 265 -12.92 -0.14 -11.30
N VAL A 266 -14.24 -0.22 -11.45
CA VAL A 266 -14.89 -0.51 -12.74
C VAL A 266 -14.64 0.62 -13.74
N LEU A 267 -14.68 1.87 -13.30
CA LEU A 267 -14.40 3.01 -14.18
C LEU A 267 -12.93 3.07 -14.61
N ALA A 268 -12.00 2.70 -13.72
CA ALA A 268 -10.59 2.62 -14.07
C ALA A 268 -10.35 1.55 -15.13
N ASP A 269 -10.89 0.35 -14.93
CA ASP A 269 -10.74 -0.74 -15.90
C ASP A 269 -11.40 -0.42 -17.26
N ALA A 270 -12.59 0.22 -17.25
CA ALA A 270 -13.26 0.70 -18.46
C ALA A 270 -12.42 1.71 -19.25
N LEU A 271 -11.58 2.49 -18.57
CA LEU A 271 -10.63 3.44 -19.19
C LEU A 271 -9.24 2.81 -19.45
N LEU A 272 -9.09 1.49 -19.28
CA LEU A 272 -7.83 0.75 -19.42
C LEU A 272 -6.74 1.19 -18.42
N PHE A 273 -7.15 1.77 -17.29
CA PHE A 273 -6.29 2.09 -16.15
C PHE A 273 -6.30 0.97 -15.11
N SER A 274 -5.35 1.01 -14.17
CA SER A 274 -5.28 0.00 -13.11
C SER A 274 -6.40 0.18 -12.07
N GLY A 275 -7.40 -0.70 -12.09
CA GLY A 275 -8.48 -0.73 -11.09
C GLY A 275 -7.97 -0.85 -9.66
N VAL A 276 -6.97 -1.69 -9.43
CA VAL A 276 -6.31 -1.89 -8.12
C VAL A 276 -5.75 -0.59 -7.56
N ILE A 277 -4.98 0.15 -8.37
CA ILE A 277 -4.35 1.42 -7.95
C ILE A 277 -5.41 2.50 -7.74
N SER A 278 -6.46 2.53 -8.57
CA SER A 278 -7.58 3.47 -8.44
C SER A 278 -8.30 3.29 -7.11
N VAL A 279 -8.62 2.05 -6.73
CA VAL A 279 -9.26 1.72 -5.44
C VAL A 279 -8.36 2.00 -4.25
N MET A 280 -7.07 1.66 -4.35
CA MET A 280 -6.10 1.96 -3.29
C MET A 280 -5.99 3.49 -3.06
N THR A 281 -5.93 4.26 -4.16
CA THR A 281 -5.93 5.72 -4.09
C THR A 281 -7.22 6.24 -3.46
N SER A 282 -8.36 5.66 -3.84
CA SER A 282 -9.66 5.98 -3.26
C SER A 282 -9.69 5.76 -1.75
N ALA A 283 -9.26 4.59 -1.26
CA ALA A 283 -9.21 4.27 0.16
C ALA A 283 -8.32 5.25 0.95
N LEU A 284 -7.14 5.59 0.42
CA LEU A 284 -6.22 6.56 1.05
C LEU A 284 -6.80 7.97 1.12
N VAL A 285 -7.45 8.44 0.06
CA VAL A 285 -8.11 9.76 0.03
C VAL A 285 -9.31 9.78 0.98
N LEU A 286 -10.09 8.70 1.02
CA LEU A 286 -11.26 8.56 1.89
C LEU A 286 -10.87 8.60 3.36
N LEU A 287 -9.83 7.86 3.74
CA LEU A 287 -9.22 7.85 5.08
C LEU A 287 -8.71 9.24 5.49
N ARG A 288 -8.25 10.06 4.52
CA ARG A 288 -7.71 11.40 4.81
C ARG A 288 -8.78 12.48 4.90
N TYR A 289 -9.83 12.43 4.08
CA TYR A 289 -10.78 13.55 3.93
C TYR A 289 -12.22 13.19 4.25
N ALA A 290 -12.68 11.98 3.95
CA ALA A 290 -14.09 11.65 4.08
C ALA A 290 -14.48 11.14 5.48
N GLU A 291 -13.58 10.43 6.18
CA GLU A 291 -13.84 9.93 7.54
C GLU A 291 -14.20 11.07 8.52
N PHE A 292 -13.56 12.22 8.35
CA PHE A 292 -13.80 13.41 9.18
C PHE A 292 -15.11 14.14 8.88
N ASN A 293 -15.75 13.83 7.75
CA ASN A 293 -17.06 14.38 7.40
C ASN A 293 -18.21 13.57 8.03
N LEU A 294 -17.93 12.32 8.44
CA LEU A 294 -18.92 11.39 8.96
C LEU A 294 -19.05 11.43 10.49
N ASN A 295 -20.19 10.95 10.99
CA ASN A 295 -20.35 10.69 12.42
C ASN A 295 -19.53 9.46 12.84
N LYS A 296 -19.03 9.45 14.08
CA LYS A 296 -18.20 8.34 14.62
C LYS A 296 -18.90 6.98 14.49
N GLN A 297 -20.21 6.94 14.74
CA GLN A 297 -21.00 5.71 14.62
C GLN A 297 -21.11 5.21 13.17
N SER A 298 -21.25 6.12 12.20
CA SER A 298 -21.24 5.77 10.77
C SER A 298 -19.88 5.20 10.34
N VAL A 299 -18.78 5.79 10.84
CA VAL A 299 -17.42 5.32 10.55
C VAL A 299 -17.20 3.90 11.07
N VAL A 300 -17.58 3.63 12.33
CA VAL A 300 -17.46 2.27 12.91
C VAL A 300 -18.34 1.27 12.15
N SER A 301 -19.56 1.68 11.77
CA SER A 301 -20.46 0.83 10.99
C SER A 301 -19.87 0.50 9.62
N PHE A 302 -19.30 1.49 8.94
CA PHE A 302 -18.61 1.33 7.68
C PHE A 302 -17.42 0.38 7.78
N GLN A 303 -16.54 0.62 8.76
CA GLN A 303 -15.38 -0.23 9.03
C GLN A 303 -15.78 -1.69 9.25
N THR A 304 -16.82 -1.92 10.04
CA THR A 304 -17.32 -3.27 10.31
C THR A 304 -17.88 -3.93 9.05
N VAL A 305 -18.64 -3.19 8.23
CA VAL A 305 -19.26 -3.71 7.00
C VAL A 305 -18.20 -4.03 5.95
N VAL A 306 -17.25 -3.13 5.69
CA VAL A 306 -16.19 -3.36 4.70
C VAL A 306 -15.33 -4.55 5.10
N HIS A 307 -14.94 -4.63 6.38
CA HIS A 307 -14.14 -5.74 6.87
C HIS A 307 -14.88 -7.08 6.77
N ALA A 308 -16.17 -7.12 7.11
CA ALA A 308 -16.99 -8.32 6.97
C ALA A 308 -17.14 -8.74 5.49
N ILE A 309 -17.34 -7.79 4.58
CA ILE A 309 -17.46 -8.05 3.13
C ILE A 309 -16.13 -8.59 2.57
N ALA A 310 -15.02 -7.94 2.87
CA ALA A 310 -13.69 -8.35 2.41
C ALA A 310 -13.36 -9.77 2.89
N GLN A 311 -13.56 -10.04 4.18
CA GLN A 311 -13.36 -11.36 4.76
C GLN A 311 -14.25 -12.45 4.12
N CYS A 312 -15.50 -12.12 3.76
CA CYS A 312 -16.39 -13.04 3.04
C CYS A 312 -15.81 -13.35 1.65
N PHE A 313 -15.41 -12.33 0.89
CA PHE A 313 -14.86 -12.51 -0.45
C PHE A 313 -13.52 -13.25 -0.46
N GLU A 314 -12.63 -12.99 0.51
CA GLU A 314 -11.42 -13.78 0.69
C GLU A 314 -11.72 -15.26 0.95
N SER A 315 -12.74 -15.54 1.79
CA SER A 315 -13.09 -16.92 2.10
C SER A 315 -13.63 -17.67 0.88
N ILE A 316 -14.49 -17.01 0.09
CA ILE A 316 -15.01 -17.55 -1.16
C ILE A 316 -13.87 -17.79 -2.15
N LEU A 317 -12.95 -16.83 -2.29
CA LEU A 317 -11.77 -16.91 -3.15
C LEU A 317 -10.93 -18.16 -2.84
N PHE A 318 -10.59 -18.39 -1.57
CA PHE A 318 -9.75 -19.53 -1.20
C PHE A 318 -10.45 -20.89 -1.42
N VAL A 319 -11.75 -20.97 -1.17
CA VAL A 319 -12.50 -22.21 -1.44
C VAL A 319 -12.65 -22.45 -2.95
N ASP A 320 -12.94 -21.41 -3.73
CA ASP A 320 -13.03 -21.49 -5.19
C ASP A 320 -11.70 -21.94 -5.81
N MET A 321 -10.58 -21.38 -5.36
CA MET A 321 -9.25 -21.87 -5.74
C MET A 321 -9.12 -23.38 -5.50
N GLY A 322 -9.47 -23.83 -4.28
CA GLY A 322 -9.48 -25.24 -3.89
C GLY A 322 -10.29 -26.13 -4.84
N LEU A 323 -11.51 -25.70 -5.17
CA LEU A 323 -12.42 -26.42 -6.08
C LEU A 323 -11.83 -26.53 -7.48
N GLN A 324 -11.29 -25.44 -8.01
CA GLN A 324 -10.75 -25.42 -9.37
C GLN A 324 -9.54 -26.34 -9.53
N ILE A 325 -8.68 -26.47 -8.51
CA ILE A 325 -7.56 -27.43 -8.52
C ILE A 325 -8.07 -28.87 -8.71
N ALA A 326 -9.08 -29.27 -7.95
CA ALA A 326 -9.63 -30.62 -8.02
C ALA A 326 -10.29 -30.89 -9.39
N PHE A 327 -10.90 -29.88 -9.99
CA PHE A 327 -11.51 -29.96 -11.31
C PHE A 327 -10.50 -30.09 -12.45
N VAL A 328 -9.37 -29.38 -12.38
CA VAL A 328 -8.32 -29.48 -13.41
C VAL A 328 -7.69 -30.89 -13.41
N SER A 329 -7.59 -31.54 -12.25
CA SER A 329 -7.01 -32.89 -12.14
C SER A 329 -7.82 -34.00 -12.85
N LYS A 330 -9.12 -33.79 -13.13
CA LYS A 330 -9.94 -34.81 -13.81
C LYS A 330 -9.71 -34.87 -15.33
N LYS A 331 -9.25 -33.78 -15.94
CA LYS A 331 -9.14 -33.63 -17.42
C LYS A 331 -7.81 -34.14 -17.99
N GLN A 332 -7.12 -34.99 -17.24
CA GLN A 332 -5.68 -35.12 -17.22
C GLN A 332 -5.22 -36.37 -17.96
N ARG A 333 -5.16 -36.29 -19.29
CA ARG A 333 -4.58 -37.38 -20.10
C ARG A 333 -3.25 -37.02 -20.80
N ASP A 334 -2.94 -35.73 -20.98
CA ASP A 334 -1.73 -35.27 -21.71
C ASP A 334 -1.01 -34.05 -21.07
N LEU A 335 -0.95 -33.95 -19.73
CA LEU A 335 -0.25 -32.82 -19.07
C LEU A 335 1.25 -33.07 -18.97
N ASP A 336 2.03 -32.02 -19.26
CA ASP A 336 3.47 -32.00 -19.07
C ASP A 336 3.80 -31.84 -17.58
N THR A 337 4.20 -32.96 -16.98
CA THR A 337 4.54 -33.02 -15.55
C THR A 337 5.86 -32.27 -15.26
N PHE A 338 6.79 -32.26 -16.23
CA PHE A 338 8.07 -31.60 -16.06
C PHE A 338 7.89 -30.09 -15.94
N PHE A 339 7.12 -29.48 -16.85
CA PHE A 339 6.78 -28.05 -16.78
C PHE A 339 6.13 -27.69 -15.44
N SER A 340 5.12 -28.45 -15.02
CA SER A 340 4.35 -28.15 -13.81
C SER A 340 5.19 -28.19 -12.54
N ILE A 341 6.13 -29.13 -12.44
CA ILE A 341 7.01 -29.27 -11.27
C ILE A 341 8.12 -28.23 -11.30
N MET A 342 8.73 -27.96 -12.46
CA MET A 342 9.91 -27.08 -12.57
C MET A 342 9.59 -25.59 -12.39
N VAL A 343 8.35 -25.16 -12.64
CA VAL A 343 7.91 -23.80 -12.36
C VAL A 343 8.08 -23.44 -10.87
N ILE A 344 7.92 -24.40 -9.95
CA ILE A 344 8.04 -24.17 -8.51
C ILE A 344 9.47 -23.74 -8.11
N PRO A 345 10.54 -24.52 -8.37
CA PRO A 345 11.89 -24.08 -8.05
C PRO A 345 12.31 -22.85 -8.84
N TYR A 346 11.87 -22.68 -10.10
CA TYR A 346 12.21 -21.49 -10.88
C TYR A 346 11.67 -20.21 -10.27
N THR A 347 10.40 -20.22 -9.84
CA THR A 347 9.79 -19.06 -9.17
C THR A 347 10.41 -18.79 -7.80
N LEU A 348 10.79 -19.82 -7.04
CA LEU A 348 11.51 -19.67 -5.77
C LEU A 348 12.89 -19.04 -5.97
N ILE A 349 13.67 -19.53 -6.94
CA ILE A 349 15.00 -19.00 -7.25
C ILE A 349 14.89 -17.54 -7.72
N ALA A 350 13.94 -17.25 -8.60
CA ALA A 350 13.70 -15.90 -9.08
C ALA A 350 13.34 -14.94 -7.93
N ARG A 351 12.52 -15.39 -6.97
CA ARG A 351 12.16 -14.61 -5.77
C ARG A 351 13.39 -14.35 -4.88
N MET A 352 14.19 -15.38 -4.62
CA MET A 352 15.43 -15.27 -3.82
C MET A 352 16.41 -14.27 -4.44
N LEU A 353 16.68 -14.42 -5.74
CA LEU A 353 17.58 -13.54 -6.48
C LEU A 353 17.05 -12.11 -6.53
N GLY A 354 15.76 -11.93 -6.85
CA GLY A 354 15.13 -10.62 -6.90
C GLY A 354 15.29 -9.85 -5.60
N ILE A 355 14.91 -10.47 -4.47
CA ILE A 355 14.98 -9.82 -3.16
C ILE A 355 16.41 -9.54 -2.74
N TRP A 356 17.34 -10.48 -2.88
CA TRP A 356 18.74 -10.24 -2.48
C TRP A 356 19.39 -9.11 -3.28
N VAL A 357 19.17 -9.08 -4.61
CA VAL A 357 19.70 -8.02 -5.46
C VAL A 357 19.09 -6.67 -5.08
N GLN A 358 17.78 -6.61 -4.91
CA GLN A 358 17.10 -5.36 -4.55
C GLN A 358 17.47 -4.89 -3.14
N CYS A 359 17.48 -5.78 -2.16
CA CYS A 359 17.88 -5.46 -0.79
C CYS A 359 19.34 -5.00 -0.72
N PHE A 360 20.24 -5.52 -1.57
CA PHE A 360 21.61 -5.02 -1.65
C PHE A 360 21.64 -3.53 -2.00
N PHE A 361 20.96 -3.14 -3.08
CA PHE A 361 20.88 -1.72 -3.51
C PHE A 361 20.12 -0.85 -2.51
N LEU A 362 18.97 -1.30 -2.02
CA LEU A 362 18.16 -0.55 -1.04
C LEU A 362 18.90 -0.37 0.28
N ASN A 363 19.68 -1.37 0.72
CA ASN A 363 20.48 -1.27 1.92
C ASN A 363 21.61 -0.25 1.79
N MET A 364 22.11 0.09 0.60
CA MET A 364 23.09 1.18 0.44
C MET A 364 22.50 2.53 0.90
N ARG A 365 21.21 2.76 0.64
CA ARG A 365 20.46 3.94 1.10
C ARG A 365 20.08 3.81 2.57
N ARG A 366 19.43 2.70 2.95
CA ARG A 366 18.92 2.50 4.32
C ARG A 366 20.03 2.37 5.38
N ALA A 367 21.23 1.96 4.98
CA ALA A 367 22.43 1.97 5.83
C ALA A 367 22.71 3.34 6.44
N LYS A 368 22.51 4.41 5.64
CA LYS A 368 22.81 5.79 6.05
C LYS A 368 21.83 6.32 7.10
N VAL A 369 20.64 5.71 7.19
CA VAL A 369 19.55 6.08 8.11
C VAL A 369 19.48 5.11 9.31
N GLY A 370 20.34 4.09 9.37
CA GLY A 370 20.34 3.09 10.45
C GLY A 370 19.20 2.07 10.40
N GLN A 371 18.41 2.04 9.32
CA GLN A 371 17.22 1.17 9.16
C GLN A 371 17.45 0.07 8.10
N LYS A 372 18.57 -0.65 8.17
CA LYS A 372 18.90 -1.71 7.19
C LYS A 372 17.89 -2.87 7.24
N LEU A 373 17.50 -3.37 6.06
CA LEU A 373 16.79 -4.65 5.93
C LEU A 373 17.77 -5.78 6.23
N THR A 374 17.63 -6.37 7.41
CA THR A 374 18.49 -7.47 7.87
C THR A 374 18.23 -8.74 7.05
N TRP A 375 19.14 -9.71 7.10
CA TRP A 375 18.95 -11.00 6.44
C TRP A 375 17.68 -11.73 6.93
N ARG A 376 17.24 -11.46 8.17
CA ARG A 376 16.00 -12.00 8.73
C ARG A 376 14.78 -11.38 8.04
N ASP A 377 14.80 -10.07 7.83
CA ASP A 377 13.74 -9.35 7.13
C ASP A 377 13.67 -9.78 5.67
N GLN A 378 14.82 -10.00 5.03
CA GLN A 378 14.91 -10.53 3.65
C GLN A 378 14.26 -11.90 3.53
N LEU A 379 14.48 -12.81 4.49
CA LEU A 379 13.82 -14.11 4.50
C LEU A 379 12.30 -14.00 4.64
N VAL A 380 11.81 -13.05 5.44
CA VAL A 380 10.37 -12.78 5.53
C VAL A 380 9.82 -12.24 4.21
N LEU A 381 10.51 -11.30 3.56
CA LEU A 381 10.12 -10.77 2.25
C LEU A 381 10.07 -11.87 1.18
N ILE A 382 11.00 -12.83 1.22
CA ILE A 382 11.00 -13.98 0.31
C ILE A 382 9.77 -14.85 0.56
N MET A 383 9.50 -15.18 1.82
CA MET A 383 8.40 -16.04 2.21
C MET A 383 7.03 -15.34 2.12
N CYS A 384 7.00 -14.01 2.02
CA CYS A 384 5.79 -13.25 1.70
C CYS A 384 5.39 -13.37 0.22
N GLY A 385 6.27 -13.91 -0.64
CA GLY A 385 6.07 -14.11 -2.07
C GLY A 385 5.05 -15.19 -2.47
N LEU A 386 3.89 -15.24 -1.82
CA LEU A 386 2.78 -16.14 -2.13
C LEU A 386 2.22 -15.86 -3.53
N ARG A 387 1.89 -16.91 -4.29
CA ARG A 387 1.16 -16.76 -5.57
C ARG A 387 -0.32 -16.97 -5.28
N GLY A 388 -1.18 -16.09 -5.78
CA GLY A 388 -2.60 -16.14 -5.44
C GLY A 388 -3.55 -15.85 -6.59
N GLY A 389 -4.64 -15.13 -6.29
CA GLY A 389 -5.86 -15.10 -7.12
C GLY A 389 -5.67 -14.53 -8.51
N ILE A 390 -4.80 -13.54 -8.65
CA ILE A 390 -4.62 -12.83 -9.92
C ILE A 390 -3.81 -13.65 -10.92
N ALA A 391 -2.77 -14.36 -10.48
CA ALA A 391 -2.03 -15.30 -11.33
C ALA A 391 -2.99 -16.37 -11.89
N PHE A 392 -3.87 -16.88 -11.04
CA PHE A 392 -4.87 -17.86 -11.42
C PHE A 392 -5.96 -17.31 -12.36
N ALA A 393 -6.47 -16.10 -12.09
CA ALA A 393 -7.43 -15.43 -12.95
C ALA A 393 -6.86 -15.16 -14.36
N LEU A 394 -5.59 -14.73 -14.46
CA LEU A 394 -4.89 -14.53 -15.73
C LEU A 394 -4.67 -15.85 -16.48
N ALA A 395 -4.30 -16.92 -15.79
CA ALA A 395 -4.20 -18.26 -16.38
C ALA A 395 -5.55 -18.74 -16.96
N ASN A 396 -6.66 -18.41 -16.29
CA ASN A 396 -8.00 -18.74 -16.77
C ASN A 396 -8.45 -17.87 -17.95
N ALA A 397 -8.12 -16.58 -17.93
CA ALA A 397 -8.45 -15.63 -18.99
C ALA A 397 -7.61 -15.80 -20.27
N TRP A 398 -6.46 -16.46 -20.18
CA TRP A 398 -5.57 -16.68 -21.32
C TRP A 398 -6.10 -17.76 -22.26
N LYS A 399 -6.73 -17.33 -23.36
CA LYS A 399 -7.17 -18.20 -24.45
C LYS A 399 -5.97 -18.65 -25.29
N LEU A 400 -5.72 -19.96 -25.28
CA LEU A 400 -4.66 -20.66 -26.01
C LEU A 400 -5.27 -21.92 -26.65
N ASP A 401 -4.45 -22.70 -27.35
CA ASP A 401 -4.83 -24.06 -27.72
C ASP A 401 -5.27 -24.87 -26.49
N PRO A 402 -6.29 -25.74 -26.57
CA PRO A 402 -6.84 -26.43 -25.40
C PRO A 402 -5.80 -27.20 -24.57
N VAL A 403 -4.76 -27.74 -25.21
CA VAL A 403 -3.66 -28.44 -24.55
C VAL A 403 -2.83 -27.47 -23.71
N LYS A 404 -2.43 -26.33 -24.28
CA LYS A 404 -1.66 -25.28 -23.60
C LYS A 404 -2.47 -24.61 -22.48
N GLU A 405 -3.75 -24.34 -22.73
CA GLU A 405 -4.66 -23.75 -21.74
C GLU A 405 -4.78 -24.62 -20.49
N ASN A 406 -5.02 -25.93 -20.67
CA ASN A 406 -5.07 -26.87 -19.55
C ASN A 406 -3.73 -26.95 -18.81
N GLN A 407 -2.62 -26.92 -19.53
CA GLN A 407 -1.27 -26.97 -18.97
C GLN A 407 -0.96 -25.74 -18.11
N VAL A 408 -1.23 -24.53 -18.63
CA VAL A 408 -1.02 -23.26 -17.92
C VAL A 408 -1.87 -23.19 -16.66
N ARG A 409 -3.15 -23.57 -16.74
CA ARG A 409 -4.06 -23.60 -15.58
C ARG A 409 -3.56 -24.56 -14.52
N PHE A 410 -3.22 -25.80 -14.90
CA PHE A 410 -2.75 -26.80 -13.96
C PHE A 410 -1.46 -26.40 -13.25
N ALA A 411 -0.45 -25.96 -14.00
CA ALA A 411 0.83 -25.54 -13.44
C ALA A 411 0.68 -24.35 -12.49
N THR A 412 -0.16 -23.37 -12.85
CA THR A 412 -0.44 -22.20 -12.00
C THR A 412 -1.20 -22.60 -10.74
N SER A 413 -2.21 -23.46 -10.84
CA SER A 413 -2.92 -24.01 -9.69
C SER A 413 -1.99 -24.76 -8.74
N LEU A 414 -1.12 -25.62 -9.27
CA LEU A 414 -0.16 -26.36 -8.47
C LEU A 414 0.82 -25.42 -7.74
N LEU A 415 1.31 -24.39 -8.43
CA LEU A 415 2.18 -23.37 -7.85
C LEU A 415 1.48 -22.60 -6.72
N VAL A 416 0.24 -22.14 -6.93
CA VAL A 416 -0.55 -21.42 -5.93
C VAL A 416 -0.73 -22.28 -4.68
N VAL A 417 -1.16 -23.54 -4.83
CA VAL A 417 -1.28 -24.50 -3.70
C VAL A 417 0.05 -24.65 -2.98
N PHE A 418 1.13 -24.92 -3.73
CA PHE A 418 2.45 -25.09 -3.15
C PHE A 418 2.83 -23.87 -2.30
N THR A 419 2.67 -22.66 -2.81
CA THR A 419 3.03 -21.46 -2.06
C THR A 419 2.12 -21.24 -0.85
N ILE A 420 0.80 -21.42 -0.97
CA ILE A 420 -0.13 -21.26 0.16
C ILE A 420 0.21 -22.24 1.30
N PHE A 421 0.44 -23.51 0.98
CA PHE A 421 0.76 -24.50 2.01
C PHE A 421 2.17 -24.32 2.55
N VAL A 422 3.19 -24.21 1.69
CA VAL A 422 4.59 -24.15 2.15
C VAL A 422 4.92 -22.81 2.78
N TYR A 423 4.54 -21.69 2.17
CA TYR A 423 4.84 -20.37 2.71
C TYR A 423 3.85 -19.97 3.81
N GLY A 424 2.56 -20.25 3.64
CA GLY A 424 1.56 -19.96 4.68
C GLY A 424 1.82 -20.74 5.97
N LEU A 425 2.02 -22.06 5.90
CA LEU A 425 2.37 -22.86 7.10
C LEU A 425 3.77 -22.55 7.62
N GLY A 426 4.70 -22.23 6.71
CA GLY A 426 6.09 -21.91 7.04
C GLY A 426 6.28 -20.55 7.69
N MET A 427 5.39 -19.58 7.47
CA MET A 427 5.56 -18.20 7.92
C MET A 427 5.57 -18.08 9.45
N LYS A 428 4.57 -18.65 10.13
CA LYS A 428 4.47 -18.58 11.59
C LYS A 428 5.68 -19.18 12.34
N PRO A 429 6.16 -20.40 12.04
CA PRO A 429 7.35 -20.94 12.69
C PRO A 429 8.61 -20.17 12.31
N LEU A 430 8.70 -19.62 11.10
CA LEU A 430 9.80 -18.77 10.66
C LEU A 430 9.87 -17.49 11.51
N LEU A 431 8.77 -16.75 11.65
CA LEU A 431 8.67 -15.53 12.46
C LEU A 431 9.04 -15.81 13.93
N THR A 432 8.53 -16.91 14.48
CA THR A 432 8.79 -17.31 15.87
C THR A 432 10.28 -17.63 16.10
N LYS A 433 10.92 -18.35 15.17
CA LYS A 433 12.35 -18.71 15.26
C LYS A 433 13.27 -17.51 15.04
N LEU A 434 12.93 -16.62 14.10
CA LEU A 434 13.76 -15.46 13.75
C LEU A 434 13.77 -14.37 14.84
N LYS A 435 12.89 -14.47 15.86
CA LYS A 435 12.72 -13.47 16.94
C LYS A 435 12.66 -12.06 16.36
N ILE A 436 11.86 -11.90 15.31
CA ILE A 436 11.67 -10.59 14.67
C ILE A 436 11.06 -9.66 15.71
N LYS A 437 11.48 -8.39 15.69
CA LYS A 437 10.91 -7.37 16.57
C LYS A 437 9.41 -7.34 16.31
N LEU A 438 8.66 -7.87 17.26
CA LEU A 438 7.22 -7.72 17.28
C LEU A 438 6.94 -6.30 17.76
N GLU A 439 6.00 -5.64 17.12
CA GLU A 439 5.41 -4.45 17.70
C GLU A 439 4.68 -4.88 18.96
N LEU A 440 5.17 -4.37 20.10
CA LEU A 440 4.45 -4.48 21.34
C LEU A 440 3.17 -3.67 21.19
N LYS A 441 2.04 -4.35 20.94
CA LYS A 441 0.70 -3.81 21.17
C LYS A 441 0.44 -3.68 22.67
N GLN A 442 1.32 -2.97 23.35
CA GLN A 442 1.02 -2.39 24.63
C GLN A 442 0.52 -0.99 24.32
N GLU A 443 -0.79 -0.77 24.47
CA GLU A 443 -1.35 0.53 24.84
C GLU A 443 -0.77 0.95 26.20
N THR A 444 0.54 1.11 26.27
CA THR A 444 1.18 1.82 27.35
C THR A 444 0.98 3.29 27.05
N GLY A 445 0.82 4.10 28.10
CA GLY A 445 0.79 5.55 27.97
C GLY A 445 1.97 6.11 27.17
N TYR A 446 3.04 5.34 26.98
CA TYR A 446 4.18 5.63 26.12
C TYR A 446 3.87 5.65 24.62
N ASP A 447 3.05 4.74 24.07
CA ASP A 447 2.70 4.77 22.63
C ASP A 447 1.64 5.86 22.35
N TYR A 448 0.73 6.08 23.31
CA TYR A 448 -0.16 7.22 23.30
C TYR A 448 0.63 8.53 23.43
N ALA A 449 1.62 8.60 24.31
CA ALA A 449 2.52 9.74 24.44
C ALA A 449 3.38 9.91 23.19
N CYS A 450 3.92 8.85 22.58
CA CYS A 450 4.67 8.95 21.33
C CYS A 450 3.79 9.38 20.16
N LYS A 451 2.55 8.90 20.01
CA LYS A 451 1.61 9.38 18.99
C LYS A 451 1.14 10.83 19.26
N THR A 452 0.95 11.18 20.52
CA THR A 452 0.55 12.53 20.97
C THR A 452 1.71 13.52 20.86
N LEU A 453 2.95 13.09 21.14
CA LEU A 453 4.19 13.87 21.09
C LEU A 453 4.86 13.84 19.72
N ALA A 454 4.62 12.84 18.87
CA ALA A 454 5.14 12.80 17.50
C ALA A 454 4.68 14.02 16.70
N LYS A 455 3.43 14.45 16.92
CA LYS A 455 2.88 15.66 16.29
C LYS A 455 3.63 16.93 16.75
N PRO A 456 3.78 17.24 18.05
CA PRO A 456 4.65 18.29 18.57
C PRO A 456 6.11 18.18 18.15
N VAL A 457 6.70 16.99 18.10
CA VAL A 457 8.11 16.79 17.74
C VAL A 457 8.34 17.03 16.25
N VAL A 458 7.48 16.51 15.37
CA VAL A 458 7.51 16.83 13.94
C VAL A 458 7.25 18.32 13.71
N PHE A 459 6.37 18.93 14.50
CA PHE A 459 6.13 20.36 14.48
C PHE A 459 7.36 21.17 14.92
N THR A 460 8.02 20.77 16.01
CA THR A 460 9.25 21.40 16.52
C THR A 460 10.39 21.24 15.51
N ASN A 461 10.49 20.09 14.86
CA ASN A 461 11.47 19.84 13.80
C ASN A 461 11.16 20.66 12.54
N ASN A 462 9.89 20.85 12.19
CA ASN A 462 9.44 21.74 11.13
C ASN A 462 9.67 23.23 11.46
N PHE A 463 9.55 23.61 12.72
CA PHE A 463 9.85 24.95 13.23
C PHE A 463 11.37 25.22 13.20
N ILE A 464 12.17 24.27 13.69
CA ILE A 464 13.64 24.32 13.63
C ILE A 464 14.11 24.40 12.17
N THR A 465 13.52 23.65 11.25
CA THR A 465 13.86 23.71 9.82
C THR A 465 13.36 24.97 9.11
N GLN A 466 12.27 25.59 9.57
CA GLN A 466 11.83 26.92 9.12
C GLN A 466 12.79 28.03 9.58
N ILE A 467 13.26 27.98 10.84
CA ILE A 467 14.27 28.91 11.36
C ILE A 467 15.61 28.70 10.64
N LEU A 468 15.98 27.45 10.33
CA LEU A 468 17.21 27.11 9.62
C LEU A 468 17.13 27.30 8.09
N GLY A 469 15.99 27.75 7.55
CA GLY A 469 15.82 28.07 6.12
C GLY A 469 15.95 26.89 5.14
N LYS A 470 16.03 25.64 5.63
CA LYS A 470 16.26 24.44 4.80
C LYS A 470 14.95 23.73 4.42
N LYS A 471 14.02 24.42 3.77
CA LYS A 471 12.89 23.73 3.12
C LYS A 471 13.05 23.66 1.61
N ASN A 472 12.88 22.45 1.08
CA ASN A 472 12.69 22.25 -0.36
C ASN A 472 11.36 22.89 -0.77
N ARG A 473 11.35 23.68 -1.86
CA ARG A 473 10.14 24.37 -2.37
C ARG A 473 8.93 23.44 -2.55
N PHE A 474 9.19 22.17 -2.85
CA PHE A 474 8.16 21.15 -3.08
C PHE A 474 7.33 20.83 -1.83
N GLU A 475 7.94 20.78 -0.64
CA GLU A 475 7.22 20.50 0.61
C GLU A 475 6.27 21.64 1.00
N ILE A 476 6.68 22.89 0.76
CA ILE A 476 5.85 24.08 0.99
C ILE A 476 4.64 24.07 0.04
N PHE A 477 4.86 23.71 -1.23
CA PHE A 477 3.79 23.58 -2.21
C PHE A 477 2.78 22.50 -1.81
N LEU A 478 3.23 21.30 -1.42
CA LEU A 478 2.36 20.22 -0.98
C LEU A 478 1.53 20.59 0.26
N ALA A 479 2.14 21.26 1.25
CA ALA A 479 1.42 21.71 2.44
C ALA A 479 0.33 22.75 2.12
N LYS A 480 0.60 23.69 1.20
CA LYS A 480 -0.38 24.67 0.74
C LYS A 480 -1.52 24.00 -0.03
N MET A 481 -1.21 23.01 -0.85
CA MET A 481 -2.20 22.23 -1.59
C MET A 481 -3.08 21.41 -0.65
N ASP A 482 -2.50 20.70 0.33
CA ASP A 482 -3.29 19.97 1.35
C ASP A 482 -4.21 20.94 2.13
N SER A 483 -3.70 22.10 2.55
CA SER A 483 -4.54 23.11 3.21
C SER A 483 -5.70 23.61 2.35
N MET A 484 -5.51 23.75 1.03
CA MET A 484 -6.56 24.15 0.11
C MET A 484 -7.60 23.04 -0.05
N LEU A 485 -7.15 21.80 -0.27
CA LEU A 485 -8.01 20.62 -0.39
C LEU A 485 -8.83 20.41 0.89
N GLN A 486 -8.21 20.56 2.06
CA GLN A 486 -8.89 20.50 3.35
C GLN A 486 -10.04 21.52 3.44
N HIS A 487 -9.84 22.77 2.98
CA HIS A 487 -10.89 23.79 3.00
C HIS A 487 -12.09 23.43 2.09
N VAL A 488 -11.82 22.72 0.99
CA VAL A 488 -12.85 22.35 0.00
C VAL A 488 -13.59 21.08 0.42
N PHE A 489 -12.89 20.08 0.93
CA PHE A 489 -13.45 18.74 1.13
C PHE A 489 -13.81 18.41 2.58
N LEU A 490 -13.22 19.06 3.58
CA LEU A 490 -13.57 18.84 4.98
C LEU A 490 -14.68 19.79 5.45
N LYS A 491 -15.64 19.26 6.21
CA LYS A 491 -16.67 20.06 6.89
C LYS A 491 -16.11 20.84 8.08
N ASN A 492 -15.32 20.16 8.91
CA ASN A 492 -14.54 20.75 10.01
C ASN A 492 -13.06 20.50 9.71
N ARG A 493 -12.17 21.48 9.94
CA ARG A 493 -10.72 21.22 9.86
C ARG A 493 -10.42 20.01 10.74
N LEU A 494 -9.49 19.15 10.29
CA LEU A 494 -8.95 18.10 11.15
C LEU A 494 -8.69 18.71 12.53
N PRO A 495 -9.02 18.03 13.64
CA PRO A 495 -8.52 18.39 14.97
C PRO A 495 -7.01 18.06 15.01
N LEU A 496 -6.25 18.69 14.12
CA LEU A 496 -4.88 19.07 14.36
C LEU A 496 -4.99 20.50 14.86
N ASP A 497 -5.43 20.58 16.10
CA ASP A 497 -5.14 21.67 16.99
C ASP A 497 -5.30 23.09 16.44
N ARG A 498 -6.53 23.58 16.27
CA ARG A 498 -6.70 25.04 16.26
C ARG A 498 -6.17 25.64 17.57
N GLU A 499 -6.44 24.97 18.70
CA GLU A 499 -5.94 25.39 20.01
C GLU A 499 -4.42 25.27 20.15
N LEU A 500 -3.76 24.20 19.70
CA LEU A 500 -2.29 24.11 19.71
C LEU A 500 -1.67 25.03 18.65
N GLN A 501 -2.29 25.25 17.49
CA GLN A 501 -1.79 26.19 16.48
C GLN A 501 -1.87 27.63 16.99
N ASP A 502 -2.98 28.01 17.65
CA ASP A 502 -3.13 29.30 18.33
C ASP A 502 -2.16 29.41 19.53
N SER A 503 -1.99 28.34 20.32
CA SER A 503 -1.03 28.30 21.44
C SER A 503 0.42 28.38 20.96
N VAL A 504 0.70 27.84 19.79
CA VAL A 504 2.01 27.87 19.15
C VAL A 504 2.28 29.25 18.56
N GLU A 505 1.31 29.89 17.91
CA GLU A 505 1.43 31.29 17.46
C GLU A 505 1.68 32.22 18.66
N GLN A 506 1.01 31.98 19.78
CA GLN A 506 1.27 32.68 21.04
C GLN A 506 2.69 32.41 21.58
N LEU A 507 3.16 31.16 21.58
CA LEU A 507 4.53 30.83 21.99
C LEU A 507 5.58 31.43 21.04
N GLN A 508 5.30 31.50 19.74
CA GLN A 508 6.12 32.20 18.74
C GLN A 508 6.25 33.67 19.07
N GLN A 509 5.14 34.33 19.38
CA GLN A 509 5.12 35.74 19.77
C GLN A 509 5.91 35.97 21.07
N ILE A 510 5.71 35.12 22.07
CA ILE A 510 6.42 35.20 23.36
C ILE A 510 7.93 35.00 23.18
N TYR A 511 8.35 34.04 22.35
CA TYR A 511 9.77 33.81 22.09
C TYR A 511 10.40 34.94 21.28
N ILE A 512 9.72 35.44 20.24
CA ILE A 512 10.19 36.60 19.45
C ILE A 512 10.31 37.84 20.36
N ASP A 513 9.35 38.06 21.25
CA ASP A 513 9.39 39.16 22.21
C ASP A 513 10.46 38.97 23.28
N ALA A 514 10.70 37.73 23.74
CA ALA A 514 11.78 37.39 24.66
C ALA A 514 13.16 37.62 24.03
N VAL A 515 13.36 37.15 22.79
CA VAL A 515 14.59 37.38 22.02
C VAL A 515 14.78 38.87 21.78
N LYS A 516 13.76 39.61 21.30
CA LYS A 516 13.82 41.07 21.15
C LYS A 516 14.19 41.76 22.46
N LYS A 517 13.61 41.38 23.59
CA LYS A 517 13.94 41.94 24.91
C LYS A 517 15.38 41.62 25.33
N GLN A 518 15.87 40.43 25.03
CA GLN A 518 17.23 40.02 25.36
C GLN A 518 18.27 40.75 24.47
N THR A 519 17.99 40.90 23.17
CA THR A 519 18.83 41.67 22.24
C THR A 519 18.82 43.17 22.58
N PHE A 520 17.68 43.74 23.00
CA PHE A 520 17.59 45.13 23.48
C PHE A 520 18.21 45.32 24.87
N GLY A 521 18.14 44.32 25.75
CA GLY A 521 18.76 44.35 27.08
C GLY A 521 20.28 44.30 27.00
N GLU A 522 20.83 43.39 26.18
CA GLU A 522 22.27 43.28 25.95
C GLU A 522 22.83 44.53 25.24
N SER A 523 22.05 45.17 24.35
CA SER A 523 22.48 46.44 23.74
C SER A 523 22.52 47.58 24.74
N GLN A 524 21.57 47.67 25.69
CA GLN A 524 21.59 48.69 26.75
C GLN A 524 22.70 48.47 27.79
N GLU A 525 22.96 47.23 28.20
CA GLU A 525 24.07 46.94 29.11
C GLU A 525 25.43 47.21 28.46
N ARG A 526 25.60 46.85 27.17
CA ARG A 526 26.80 47.25 26.40
C ARG A 526 26.93 48.76 26.32
N LYS A 527 25.84 49.49 26.06
CA LYS A 527 25.81 50.96 25.99
C LYS A 527 26.25 51.60 27.32
N GLN A 528 25.74 51.10 28.46
CA GLN A 528 26.17 51.57 29.77
C GLN A 528 27.64 51.23 30.07
N SER A 529 28.12 50.06 29.66
CA SER A 529 29.53 49.66 29.87
C SER A 529 30.51 50.49 29.04
N LEU A 530 30.17 50.80 27.78
CA LEU A 530 30.94 51.66 26.88
C LEU A 530 30.97 53.11 27.36
N ILE A 531 29.82 53.64 27.81
CA ILE A 531 29.74 54.99 28.40
C ILE A 531 30.60 55.06 29.66
N LYS A 532 30.55 54.04 30.54
CA LYS A 532 31.41 53.99 31.74
C LYS A 532 32.90 53.93 31.39
N GLN A 533 33.30 53.07 30.45
CA GLN A 533 34.71 52.98 30.01
C GLN A 533 35.20 54.27 29.35
N GLN A 534 34.38 54.93 28.53
CA GLN A 534 34.75 56.19 27.88
C GLN A 534 34.80 57.36 28.86
N ALA A 535 33.86 57.44 29.80
CA ALA A 535 33.90 58.43 30.87
C ALA A 535 35.17 58.25 31.73
N GLN A 536 35.54 57.01 32.05
CA GLN A 536 36.74 56.70 32.83
C GLN A 536 38.03 57.06 32.06
N LYS A 537 38.10 56.78 30.76
CA LYS A 537 39.22 57.20 29.89
C LYS A 537 39.34 58.72 29.73
N GLU A 538 38.23 59.48 29.70
CA GLU A 538 38.31 60.95 29.65
C GLU A 538 38.66 61.56 31.02
N ILE A 539 38.23 60.94 32.13
CA ILE A 539 38.63 61.34 33.49
C ILE A 539 40.14 61.13 33.71
N GLU A 540 40.71 60.03 33.20
CA GLU A 540 42.16 59.76 33.29
C GLU A 540 43.01 60.68 32.41
N LYS A 541 42.43 61.34 31.40
CA LYS A 541 43.16 62.15 30.43
C LYS A 541 43.18 63.65 30.74
N ASN A 542 42.29 64.13 31.61
CA ASN A 542 42.16 65.55 31.96
C ASN A 542 42.32 65.79 33.47
N GLU A 543 43.39 66.50 33.87
CA GLU A 543 43.55 67.04 35.22
C GLU A 543 42.45 68.06 35.59
N PRO A 544 42.18 68.31 36.90
CA PRO A 544 40.88 68.76 37.38
C PRO A 544 40.63 70.25 37.11
N LYS A 545 40.21 70.60 35.89
CA LYS A 545 39.72 71.95 35.55
C LYS A 545 38.42 71.99 34.74
N GLU A 546 37.86 70.86 34.30
CA GLU A 546 36.57 70.81 33.62
C GLU A 546 35.47 70.18 34.49
N SER A 547 34.25 70.71 34.42
CA SER A 547 33.11 70.19 35.19
C SER A 547 32.71 68.81 34.69
N ILE A 548 32.41 67.89 35.61
CA ILE A 548 32.03 66.48 35.33
C ILE A 548 30.88 66.39 34.31
N GLN A 549 29.98 67.38 34.28
CA GLN A 549 28.88 67.45 33.32
C GLN A 549 29.35 67.62 31.86
N SER A 550 30.44 68.36 31.62
CA SER A 550 30.97 68.59 30.27
C SER A 550 31.67 67.34 29.70
N ILE A 551 32.34 66.57 30.57
CA ILE A 551 32.99 65.29 30.22
C ILE A 551 31.93 64.24 29.89
N LEU A 552 30.88 64.14 30.72
CA LEU A 552 29.77 63.21 30.50
C LEU A 552 29.02 63.50 29.19
N ALA A 553 28.79 64.80 28.89
CA ALA A 553 28.13 65.21 27.65
C ALA A 553 28.94 64.84 26.39
N ARG A 554 30.27 65.03 26.40
CA ARG A 554 31.14 64.66 25.26
C ARG A 554 31.24 63.15 25.06
N ALA A 555 31.33 62.37 26.14
CA ALA A 555 31.33 60.91 26.07
C ALA A 555 30.02 60.37 25.49
N LEU A 556 28.87 60.91 25.94
CA LEU A 556 27.56 60.59 25.38
C LEU A 556 27.48 60.93 23.88
N GLN A 557 27.97 62.11 23.47
CA GLN A 557 27.92 62.57 22.08
C GLN A 557 28.82 61.74 21.14
N LYS A 558 30.00 61.27 21.61
CA LYS A 558 30.85 60.34 20.86
C LYS A 558 30.25 58.93 20.75
N SER A 559 29.62 58.43 21.81
CA SER A 559 28.96 57.13 21.79
C SER A 559 27.78 57.10 20.80
N TYR A 560 27.01 58.19 20.74
CA TYR A 560 25.89 58.34 19.80
C TYR A 560 26.34 58.40 18.33
N LYS A 561 27.53 58.96 18.07
CA LYS A 561 28.05 59.10 16.70
C LYS A 561 28.53 57.76 16.12
N MET A 562 29.12 56.89 16.94
CA MET A 562 29.50 55.53 16.52
C MET A 562 28.30 54.61 16.29
N GLU A 563 27.20 54.84 17.03
CA GLU A 563 25.96 54.06 16.88
C GLU A 563 25.24 54.33 15.54
N ASN A 564 25.29 55.56 15.02
CA ASN A 564 24.73 55.89 13.70
C ASN A 564 25.53 55.24 12.55
N ASP A 565 26.87 55.20 12.67
CA ASP A 565 27.72 54.57 11.65
C ASP A 565 27.55 53.03 11.64
N GLU A 566 27.30 52.39 12.80
CA GLU A 566 27.07 50.94 12.89
C GLU A 566 25.62 50.53 12.55
N THR A 567 24.62 51.37 12.83
CA THR A 567 23.23 51.10 12.43
C THR A 567 23.02 51.25 10.93
N GLU A 568 23.70 52.18 10.26
CA GLU A 568 23.76 52.22 8.79
C GLU A 568 24.44 50.97 8.21
N GLY A 569 25.51 50.46 8.84
CA GLY A 569 26.15 49.21 8.43
C GLY A 569 25.25 47.97 8.56
N LEU A 570 24.49 47.85 9.65
CA LEU A 570 23.58 46.72 9.89
C LEU A 570 22.30 46.78 9.03
N LEU A 571 21.83 47.97 8.68
CA LEU A 571 20.74 48.16 7.71
C LEU A 571 21.15 47.79 6.29
N ASN A 572 22.40 48.04 5.90
CA ASN A 572 22.93 47.61 4.60
C ASN A 572 23.09 46.08 4.49
N VAL A 573 23.47 45.41 5.58
CA VAL A 573 23.53 43.92 5.64
C VAL A 573 22.13 43.28 5.65
N ALA A 574 21.12 43.95 6.20
CA ALA A 574 19.74 43.46 6.19
C ALA A 574 19.02 43.67 4.84
N ASN A 575 19.49 44.61 4.01
CA ASN A 575 18.90 44.92 2.69
C ASN A 575 19.59 44.23 1.51
N GLY A 576 20.66 43.47 1.74
CA GLY A 576 21.20 42.52 0.75
C GLY A 576 21.80 43.16 -0.50
N ASP A 577 22.80 44.02 -0.33
CA ASP A 577 23.80 44.27 -1.37
C ASP A 577 25.18 43.79 -0.88
N GLU A 578 25.73 42.87 -1.68
CA GLU A 578 26.94 42.02 -1.58
C GLU A 578 26.86 40.72 -0.75
#